data_AF-A0A3C1SS71-F1
#
_entry.id   AF-A0A3C1SS71-F1
#
_cell.length_a   1.000
_cell.length_b   1.000
_cell.length_c   1.000
_cell.angle_alpha   90.00
_cell.angle_beta   90.00
_cell.angle_gamma   90.00
#
_symmetry.space_group_name_H-M   'P 1'
#
loop_
_entity.id
_entity.type
_entity.pdbx_description
1 polymer ?
#
loop_
_entity_poly.entity_id
_entity_poly.type
_entity_poly.pdbx_seq_one_letter_code
_entity_poly.pdbx_strand_id
1 'polypeptide(L)'
;PQLFARRAHRLRQLAVGHSMEGYLQFAAALADAQQQQSDALPALPIPGQEMLGRCREHQMPPLAPAGWPRDPIWRTVAQRLTEALDAVAPAPARAAFARLRAAETDWLEAQADALLSEGRSNLDLACAPVIGAALQVCWTRLAAALDPAWIAPPATPSLCPVCGAPPVASAVGGAGDADSGLRYLHCALCGSEWHAVRAQCSQCDNDKGLVYFA
;
A
#
# COMPACT_ATOMS: atom_id res chain seq x y z
N PRO A 1 5.48 9.35 9.44
CA PRO A 1 5.89 9.49 8.01
C PRO A 1 4.79 10.18 7.18
N GLN A 2 5.13 11.19 6.37
CA GLN A 2 4.17 11.99 5.58
C GLN A 2 3.91 11.42 4.16
N LEU A 3 3.87 10.09 4.02
CA LEU A 3 3.75 9.42 2.72
C LEU A 3 2.44 9.80 2.00
N PHE A 4 1.32 9.72 2.71
CA PHE A 4 0.00 9.94 2.11
C PHE A 4 -0.26 11.43 1.86
N ALA A 5 0.21 12.32 2.72
CA ALA A 5 0.16 13.77 2.47
C ALA A 5 0.91 14.16 1.18
N ARG A 6 2.12 13.64 0.95
CA ARG A 6 2.86 13.86 -0.30
C ARG A 6 2.10 13.33 -1.52
N ARG A 7 1.46 12.16 -1.39
CA ARG A 7 0.61 11.57 -2.42
C ARG A 7 -0.60 12.46 -2.75
N ALA A 8 -1.30 12.94 -1.73
CA ALA A 8 -2.44 13.85 -1.89
C ALA A 8 -2.04 15.14 -2.59
N HIS A 9 -0.93 15.75 -2.18
CA HIS A 9 -0.39 16.94 -2.83
C HIS A 9 -0.11 16.70 -4.32
N ARG A 10 0.56 15.59 -4.65
CA ARG A 10 0.88 15.25 -6.03
C ARG A 10 -0.38 14.99 -6.87
N LEU A 11 -1.37 14.30 -6.32
CA LEU A 11 -2.65 14.04 -7.00
C LEU A 11 -3.38 15.33 -7.34
N ARG A 12 -3.39 16.32 -6.43
CA ARG A 12 -3.97 17.65 -6.71
C ARG A 12 -3.24 18.39 -7.82
N GLN A 13 -1.91 18.36 -7.82
CA GLN A 13 -1.12 18.98 -8.90
C GLN A 13 -1.46 18.36 -10.26
N LEU A 14 -1.62 17.04 -10.32
CA LEU A 14 -1.96 16.32 -11.54
C LEU A 14 -3.43 16.51 -11.96
N ALA A 15 -4.31 16.88 -11.04
CA ALA A 15 -5.73 17.03 -11.32
C ALA A 15 -6.03 18.25 -12.19
N VAL A 16 -5.26 19.33 -12.06
CA VAL A 16 -5.49 20.61 -12.76
C VAL A 16 -5.41 20.40 -14.28
N GLY A 17 -6.55 20.59 -14.96
CA GLY A 17 -6.64 20.46 -16.42
C GLY A 17 -6.64 19.02 -16.93
N HIS A 18 -6.75 18.02 -16.05
CA HIS A 18 -6.78 16.60 -16.43
C HIS A 18 -8.21 16.14 -16.75
N SER A 19 -8.37 15.26 -17.74
CA SER A 19 -9.69 14.72 -18.13
C SER A 19 -10.41 13.95 -17.00
N MET A 20 -9.65 13.43 -16.04
CA MET A 20 -10.13 12.75 -14.84
C MET A 20 -9.98 13.58 -13.56
N GLU A 21 -10.04 14.92 -13.65
CA GLU A 21 -9.84 15.83 -12.52
C GLU A 21 -10.63 15.41 -11.26
N GLY A 22 -11.94 15.16 -11.37
CA GLY A 22 -12.77 14.77 -10.24
C GLY A 22 -12.34 13.47 -9.56
N TYR A 23 -11.84 12.49 -10.34
CA TYR A 23 -11.29 11.25 -9.79
C TYR A 23 -9.98 11.51 -9.04
N LEU A 24 -9.07 12.32 -9.61
CA LEU A 24 -7.80 12.65 -8.97
C LEU A 24 -7.99 13.48 -7.70
N GLN A 25 -8.95 14.40 -7.68
CA GLN A 25 -9.33 15.14 -6.47
C GLN A 25 -9.91 14.22 -5.39
N PHE A 26 -10.77 13.27 -5.76
CA PHE A 26 -11.28 12.27 -4.81
C PHE A 26 -10.16 11.37 -4.27
N ALA A 27 -9.26 10.90 -5.12
CA ALA A 27 -8.10 10.13 -4.70
C ALA A 27 -7.17 10.93 -3.77
N ALA A 28 -7.02 12.24 -4.01
CA ALA A 28 -6.26 13.13 -3.13
C ALA A 28 -6.92 13.25 -1.76
N ALA A 29 -8.25 13.40 -1.71
CA ALA A 29 -8.99 13.43 -0.45
C ALA A 29 -8.85 12.11 0.33
N LEU A 30 -8.90 10.96 -0.36
CA LEU A 30 -8.65 9.66 0.25
C LEU A 30 -7.24 9.57 0.84
N ALA A 31 -6.22 10.06 0.12
CA ALA A 31 -4.85 10.08 0.61
C ALA A 31 -4.67 11.01 1.83
N ASP A 32 -5.33 12.17 1.88
CA ASP A 32 -5.32 13.00 3.09
C ASP A 32 -5.98 12.30 4.28
N ALA A 33 -7.13 11.64 4.05
CA ALA A 33 -7.78 10.84 5.08
C ALA A 33 -6.88 9.69 5.57
N GLN A 34 -6.14 9.03 4.67
CA GLN A 34 -5.12 8.04 5.03
C GLN A 34 -4.02 8.64 5.91
N GLN A 35 -3.53 9.85 5.61
CA GLN A 35 -2.53 10.52 6.43
C GLN A 35 -3.07 10.79 7.84
N GLN A 36 -4.27 11.37 7.95
CA GLN A 36 -4.90 11.67 9.23
C GLN A 36 -5.09 10.40 10.07
N GLN A 37 -5.55 9.30 9.46
CA GLN A 37 -5.64 8.02 10.16
C GLN A 37 -4.27 7.47 10.55
N SER A 38 -3.26 7.60 9.70
CA SER A 38 -1.88 7.16 10.00
C SER A 38 -1.24 7.91 11.17
N ASP A 39 -1.53 9.21 11.29
CA ASP A 39 -1.01 10.06 12.37
C ASP A 39 -1.74 9.78 13.69
N ALA A 40 -3.06 9.49 13.64
CA ALA A 40 -3.88 9.18 14.80
C ALA A 40 -3.82 7.70 15.24
N LEU A 41 -3.24 6.82 14.44
CA LEU A 41 -3.20 5.38 14.74
C LEU A 41 -2.31 5.10 15.96
N PRO A 42 -2.77 4.31 16.94
CA PRO A 42 -1.89 3.83 18.00
C PRO A 42 -0.74 2.99 17.43
N ALA A 43 0.28 2.77 18.26
CA ALA A 43 1.33 1.83 17.93
C ALA A 43 0.71 0.43 17.70
N LEU A 44 1.04 -0.17 16.56
CA LEU A 44 0.63 -1.53 16.23
C LEU A 44 1.70 -2.52 16.72
N PRO A 45 1.32 -3.73 17.13
CA PRO A 45 2.29 -4.76 17.46
C PRO A 45 3.12 -5.09 16.21
N ILE A 46 4.44 -5.21 16.38
CA ILE A 46 5.37 -5.66 15.34
C ILE A 46 5.90 -7.06 15.67
N PRO A 47 6.39 -7.82 14.68
CA PRO A 47 7.05 -9.10 14.93
C PRO A 47 8.19 -8.97 15.96
N GLY A 48 8.26 -9.90 16.91
CA GLY A 48 9.37 -9.97 17.86
C GLY A 48 10.70 -10.34 17.19
N GLN A 49 11.82 -10.04 17.85
CA GLN A 49 13.17 -10.26 17.29
C GLN A 49 13.44 -11.70 16.87
N GLU A 50 12.89 -12.68 17.58
CA GLU A 50 13.02 -14.10 17.21
C GLU A 50 12.38 -14.41 15.85
N MET A 51 11.16 -13.89 15.61
CA MET A 51 10.48 -14.03 14.33
C MET A 51 11.20 -13.26 13.23
N LEU A 52 11.64 -12.03 13.51
CA LEU A 52 12.43 -11.23 12.57
C LEU A 52 13.73 -11.92 12.18
N GLY A 53 14.42 -12.54 13.15
CA GLY A 53 15.63 -13.32 12.92
C GLY A 53 15.39 -14.49 11.96
N ARG A 54 14.35 -15.30 12.19
CA ARG A 54 13.95 -16.39 11.29
C ARG A 54 13.56 -15.88 9.89
N CYS A 55 12.76 -14.82 9.83
CA CYS A 55 12.37 -14.22 8.55
C CYS A 55 13.60 -13.75 7.77
N ARG A 56 14.57 -13.13 8.44
CA ARG A 56 15.82 -12.71 7.82
C ARG A 56 16.66 -13.89 7.33
N GLU A 57 16.82 -14.92 8.16
CA GLU A 57 17.56 -16.14 7.81
C GLU A 57 16.99 -16.84 6.57
N HIS A 58 15.67 -16.91 6.47
CA HIS A 58 14.97 -17.56 5.35
C HIS A 58 14.55 -16.58 4.23
N GLN A 59 15.00 -15.33 4.27
CA GLN A 59 14.66 -14.27 3.30
C GLN A 59 13.15 -14.10 3.08
N MET A 60 12.36 -14.27 4.14
CA MET A 60 10.91 -14.17 4.12
C MET A 60 10.45 -12.76 4.54
N PRO A 61 9.44 -12.19 3.89
CA PRO A 61 8.84 -10.93 4.31
C PRO A 61 8.12 -11.07 5.67
N PRO A 62 8.55 -10.34 6.72
CA PRO A 62 8.01 -10.51 8.07
C PRO A 62 6.57 -10.05 8.24
N LEU A 63 6.06 -9.20 7.33
CA LEU A 63 4.69 -8.68 7.33
C LEU A 63 3.84 -9.24 6.19
N ALA A 64 4.21 -10.39 5.60
CA ALA A 64 3.38 -11.02 4.60
C ALA A 64 2.02 -11.44 5.18
N PRO A 65 0.89 -11.10 4.54
CA PRO A 65 -0.45 -11.39 5.07
C PRO A 65 -0.70 -12.87 5.39
N ALA A 66 -0.04 -13.81 4.71
CA ALA A 66 -0.16 -15.24 4.98
C ALA A 66 0.46 -15.67 6.33
N GLY A 67 1.45 -14.93 6.83
CA GLY A 67 2.19 -15.26 8.06
C GLY A 67 2.06 -14.22 9.17
N TRP A 68 1.47 -13.06 8.88
CA TRP A 68 1.27 -11.97 9.83
C TRP A 68 -0.21 -11.59 9.92
N PRO A 69 -0.87 -11.80 11.08
CA PRO A 69 -2.29 -11.49 11.23
C PRO A 69 -2.52 -9.98 11.15
N ARG A 70 -3.60 -9.58 10.47
CA ARG A 70 -4.03 -8.19 10.42
C ARG A 70 -4.59 -7.77 11.78
N ASP A 71 -4.17 -6.60 12.28
CA ASP A 71 -4.78 -6.04 13.48
C ASP A 71 -6.23 -5.59 13.19
N PRO A 72 -7.23 -5.98 14.00
CA PRO A 72 -8.64 -5.60 13.82
C PRO A 72 -8.90 -4.11 13.63
N ILE A 73 -8.00 -3.24 14.08
CA ILE A 73 -8.10 -1.78 13.92
C ILE A 73 -8.23 -1.35 12.46
N TRP A 74 -7.80 -2.18 11.50
CA TRP A 74 -7.96 -1.90 10.07
C TRP A 74 -9.43 -1.65 9.69
N ARG A 75 -10.38 -2.37 10.33
CA ARG A 75 -11.82 -2.18 10.10
C ARG A 75 -12.30 -0.82 10.60
N THR A 76 -11.83 -0.39 11.77
CA THR A 76 -12.10 0.95 12.29
C THR A 76 -11.51 2.04 11.40
N VAL A 77 -10.30 1.83 10.87
CA VAL A 77 -9.70 2.74 9.87
C VAL A 77 -10.58 2.81 8.62
N ALA A 78 -11.04 1.67 8.10
CA ALA A 78 -11.93 1.65 6.93
C ALA A 78 -13.22 2.45 7.16
N GLN A 79 -13.87 2.28 8.31
CA GLN A 79 -15.05 3.06 8.69
C GLN A 79 -14.77 4.56 8.74
N ARG A 80 -13.69 4.98 9.42
CA ARG A 80 -13.29 6.40 9.51
C ARG A 80 -12.95 7.00 8.15
N LEU A 81 -12.36 6.23 7.23
CA LEU A 81 -12.12 6.68 5.87
C LEU A 81 -13.44 6.93 5.12
N THR A 82 -14.47 6.10 5.31
CA THR A 82 -15.79 6.37 4.72
C THR A 82 -16.43 7.64 5.26
N GLU A 83 -16.32 7.90 6.57
CA GLU A 83 -16.84 9.10 7.22
C GLU A 83 -16.14 10.37 6.71
N ALA A 84 -14.80 10.34 6.63
CA ALA A 84 -13.99 11.46 6.16
C ALA A 84 -14.26 11.84 4.70
N LEU A 85 -14.73 10.88 3.88
CA LEU A 85 -14.96 11.07 2.45
C LEU A 85 -16.42 11.33 2.08
N ASP A 86 -17.36 11.15 3.00
CA ASP A 86 -18.80 11.16 2.70
C ASP A 86 -19.24 12.47 2.01
N ALA A 87 -18.71 13.60 2.46
CA ALA A 87 -19.01 14.94 1.93
C ALA A 87 -18.49 15.19 0.51
N VAL A 88 -17.42 14.50 0.09
CA VAL A 88 -16.75 14.70 -1.21
C VAL A 88 -16.99 13.55 -2.19
N ALA A 89 -17.55 12.44 -1.72
CA ALA A 89 -17.76 11.24 -2.51
C ALA A 89 -18.94 11.39 -3.49
N PRO A 90 -18.81 10.94 -4.75
CA PRO A 90 -19.94 10.87 -5.67
C PRO A 90 -20.97 9.82 -5.20
N ALA A 91 -22.21 9.88 -5.74
CA ALA A 91 -23.31 9.01 -5.29
C ALA A 91 -22.99 7.50 -5.31
N PRO A 92 -22.32 6.93 -6.35
CA PRO A 92 -21.93 5.52 -6.34
C PRO A 92 -20.95 5.16 -5.21
N ALA A 93 -20.01 6.06 -4.89
CA ALA A 93 -19.07 5.85 -3.79
C ALA A 93 -19.77 5.89 -2.43
N ARG A 94 -20.75 6.79 -2.23
CA ARG A 94 -21.56 6.82 -0.99
C ARG A 94 -22.35 5.53 -0.77
N ALA A 95 -22.84 4.89 -1.84
CA ALA A 95 -23.49 3.58 -1.73
C ALA A 95 -22.51 2.49 -1.24
N ALA A 96 -21.29 2.47 -1.78
CA ALA A 96 -20.23 1.58 -1.28
C ALA A 96 -19.85 1.87 0.18
N PHE A 97 -19.82 3.15 0.58
CA PHE A 97 -19.55 3.56 1.96
C PHE A 97 -20.65 3.09 2.92
N ALA A 98 -21.92 3.20 2.52
CA ALA A 98 -23.04 2.67 3.31
C ALA A 98 -22.93 1.16 3.50
N ARG A 99 -22.57 0.42 2.43
CA ARG A 99 -22.32 -1.03 2.49
C ARG A 99 -21.17 -1.36 3.45
N LEU A 100 -20.04 -0.65 3.37
CA LEU A 100 -18.90 -0.85 4.27
C LEU A 100 -19.25 -0.58 5.75
N ARG A 101 -20.06 0.44 6.03
CA ARG A 101 -20.49 0.76 7.39
C ARG A 101 -21.47 -0.26 7.97
N ALA A 102 -22.30 -0.86 7.13
CA ALA A 102 -23.29 -1.87 7.52
C ALA A 102 -22.76 -3.31 7.47
N ALA A 103 -21.56 -3.53 6.92
CA ALA A 103 -21.03 -4.86 6.70
C ALA A 103 -20.64 -5.57 8.02
N GLU A 104 -20.88 -6.88 8.04
CA GLU A 104 -20.42 -7.74 9.12
C GLU A 104 -18.90 -7.92 9.08
N THR A 105 -18.33 -8.26 10.24
CA THR A 105 -16.88 -8.47 10.40
C THR A 105 -16.36 -9.54 9.43
N ASP A 106 -17.03 -10.68 9.33
CA ASP A 106 -16.57 -11.80 8.51
C ASP A 106 -16.54 -11.43 7.02
N TRP A 107 -17.52 -10.63 6.57
CA TRP A 107 -17.51 -10.10 5.21
C TRP A 107 -16.32 -9.15 4.99
N LEU A 108 -16.07 -8.22 5.92
CA LEU A 108 -14.95 -7.29 5.81
C LEU A 108 -13.60 -8.04 5.75
N GLU A 109 -13.40 -9.02 6.62
CA GLU A 109 -12.19 -9.84 6.62
C GLU A 109 -12.05 -10.63 5.31
N ALA A 110 -13.13 -11.25 4.83
CA ALA A 110 -13.12 -11.96 3.55
C ALA A 110 -12.78 -11.05 2.36
N GLN A 111 -13.24 -9.79 2.36
CA GLN A 111 -12.88 -8.82 1.33
C GLN A 111 -11.41 -8.38 1.41
N ALA A 112 -10.88 -8.22 2.62
CA ALA A 112 -9.46 -7.95 2.81
C ALA A 112 -8.58 -9.13 2.33
N ASP A 113 -8.97 -10.36 2.63
CA ASP A 113 -8.33 -11.57 2.12
C ASP A 113 -8.38 -11.64 0.59
N ALA A 114 -9.57 -11.43 0.00
CA ALA A 114 -9.74 -11.41 -1.45
C ALA A 114 -8.84 -10.37 -2.12
N LEU A 115 -8.76 -9.15 -1.56
CA LEU A 115 -7.95 -8.06 -2.09
C LEU A 115 -6.43 -8.35 -2.04
N LEU A 116 -5.97 -9.03 -0.98
CA LEU A 116 -4.56 -9.37 -0.79
C LEU A 116 -4.14 -10.66 -1.53
N SER A 117 -5.12 -11.48 -1.94
CA SER A 117 -4.90 -12.69 -2.75
C SER A 117 -4.72 -12.38 -4.25
N GLU A 118 -4.06 -13.29 -4.98
CA GLU A 118 -3.88 -13.17 -6.44
C GLU A 118 -5.20 -13.34 -7.21
N GLY A 119 -6.11 -14.20 -6.74
CA GLY A 119 -7.33 -14.56 -7.46
C GLY A 119 -8.41 -13.49 -7.43
N ARG A 120 -8.45 -12.65 -6.38
CA ARG A 120 -9.43 -11.57 -6.16
C ARG A 120 -10.89 -11.96 -6.43
N SER A 121 -11.20 -13.25 -6.30
CA SER A 121 -12.55 -13.76 -6.48
C SER A 121 -13.45 -13.22 -5.38
N ASN A 122 -14.70 -12.90 -5.73
CA ASN A 122 -15.70 -12.35 -4.80
C ASN A 122 -15.32 -11.00 -4.17
N LEU A 123 -14.35 -10.28 -4.74
CA LEU A 123 -14.03 -8.91 -4.32
C LEU A 123 -15.10 -7.93 -4.82
N ASP A 124 -15.69 -7.18 -3.90
CA ASP A 124 -16.56 -6.05 -4.18
C ASP A 124 -15.70 -4.86 -4.65
N LEU A 125 -15.67 -4.65 -5.96
CA LEU A 125 -14.85 -3.63 -6.59
C LEU A 125 -15.22 -2.20 -6.16
N ALA A 126 -16.45 -1.96 -5.73
CA ALA A 126 -16.87 -0.64 -5.27
C ALA A 126 -16.32 -0.34 -3.86
N CYS A 127 -16.20 -1.36 -3.02
CA CYS A 127 -15.67 -1.26 -1.66
C CYS A 127 -14.13 -1.37 -1.60
N ALA A 128 -13.53 -2.04 -2.58
CA ALA A 128 -12.09 -2.35 -2.62
C ALA A 128 -11.16 -1.12 -2.42
N PRO A 129 -11.42 0.08 -2.97
CA PRO A 129 -10.54 1.23 -2.77
C PRO A 129 -10.42 1.66 -1.30
N VAL A 130 -11.50 1.63 -0.53
CA VAL A 130 -11.49 2.01 0.89
C VAL A 130 -10.84 0.92 1.74
N ILE A 131 -11.13 -0.35 1.45
CA ILE A 131 -10.50 -1.50 2.12
C ILE A 131 -8.99 -1.46 1.89
N GLY A 132 -8.56 -1.32 0.63
CA GLY A 132 -7.15 -1.21 0.27
C GLY A 132 -6.47 -0.01 0.94
N ALA A 133 -7.15 1.13 0.99
CA ALA A 133 -6.63 2.31 1.66
C ALA A 133 -6.43 2.11 3.17
N ALA A 134 -7.37 1.44 3.85
CA ALA A 134 -7.25 1.12 5.27
C ALA A 134 -6.08 0.16 5.53
N LEU A 135 -5.96 -0.89 4.72
CA LEU A 135 -4.84 -1.83 4.81
C LEU A 135 -3.50 -1.14 4.55
N GLN A 136 -3.43 -0.23 3.58
CA GLN A 136 -2.23 0.57 3.32
C GLN A 136 -1.83 1.41 4.54
N VAL A 137 -2.77 2.02 5.26
CA VAL A 137 -2.47 2.77 6.50
C VAL A 137 -1.81 1.85 7.52
N CYS A 138 -2.42 0.70 7.81
CA CYS A 138 -1.91 -0.25 8.79
C CYS A 138 -0.52 -0.81 8.40
N TRP A 139 -0.35 -1.27 7.15
CA TRP A 139 0.91 -1.84 6.70
C TRP A 139 2.03 -0.82 6.60
N THR A 140 1.72 0.42 6.21
CA THR A 140 2.71 1.50 6.21
C THR A 140 3.18 1.82 7.64
N ARG A 141 2.26 1.79 8.62
CA ARG A 141 2.61 1.98 10.05
C ARG A 141 3.44 0.83 10.61
N LEU A 142 3.10 -0.41 10.28
CA LEU A 142 3.90 -1.58 10.65
C LEU A 142 5.31 -1.51 10.07
N ALA A 143 5.43 -1.28 8.75
CA ALA A 143 6.72 -1.20 8.08
C ALA A 143 7.60 -0.07 8.62
N ALA A 144 7.02 1.10 8.89
CA ALA A 144 7.75 2.24 9.45
C ALA A 144 8.24 2.01 10.89
N ALA A 145 7.70 1.02 11.61
CA ALA A 145 8.12 0.66 12.96
C ALA A 145 9.21 -0.43 12.99
N LEU A 146 9.50 -1.07 11.86
CA LEU A 146 10.58 -2.06 11.75
C LEU A 146 11.93 -1.37 11.61
N ASP A 147 12.95 -1.92 12.26
CA ASP A 147 14.33 -1.56 11.99
C ASP A 147 14.78 -2.25 10.67
N PRO A 148 15.19 -1.48 9.64
CA PRO A 148 15.62 -2.02 8.36
C PRO A 148 16.75 -3.06 8.45
N ALA A 149 17.56 -3.03 9.52
CA ALA A 149 18.59 -4.03 9.75
C ALA A 149 18.01 -5.45 9.87
N TRP A 150 16.74 -5.61 10.23
CA TRP A 150 16.07 -6.92 10.32
C TRP A 150 15.44 -7.39 9.02
N ILE A 151 15.42 -6.56 7.98
CA ILE A 151 14.83 -6.90 6.70
C ILE A 151 15.89 -7.51 5.80
N ALA A 152 15.67 -8.77 5.38
CA ALA A 152 16.52 -9.39 4.39
C ALA A 152 16.36 -8.71 3.02
N PRO A 153 17.39 -8.75 2.16
CA PRO A 153 17.21 -8.46 0.74
C PRO A 153 16.09 -9.34 0.15
N PRO A 154 15.33 -8.82 -0.83
CA PRO A 154 14.23 -9.58 -1.43
C PRO A 154 14.75 -10.87 -2.08
N ALA A 155 14.18 -12.02 -1.68
CA ALA A 155 14.45 -13.30 -2.33
C ALA A 155 13.94 -13.33 -3.77
N THR A 156 12.81 -12.66 -4.01
CA THR A 156 12.21 -12.49 -5.34
C THR A 156 12.20 -10.99 -5.66
N PRO A 157 12.92 -10.52 -6.70
CA PRO A 157 13.01 -9.09 -7.01
C PRO A 157 11.65 -8.41 -7.25
N SER A 158 10.65 -9.18 -7.68
CA SER A 158 9.29 -8.73 -7.97
C SER A 158 8.40 -8.52 -6.73
N LEU A 159 8.86 -8.89 -5.53
CA LEU A 159 8.05 -8.81 -4.31
C LEU A 159 8.73 -7.95 -3.24
N CYS A 160 7.91 -7.24 -2.46
CA CYS A 160 8.40 -6.42 -1.37
C CYS A 160 9.07 -7.27 -0.28
N PRO A 161 10.31 -6.96 0.16
CA PRO A 161 11.00 -7.72 1.21
C PRO A 161 10.37 -7.54 2.60
N VAL A 162 9.46 -6.59 2.77
CA VAL A 162 8.79 -6.31 4.05
C VAL A 162 7.48 -7.07 4.16
N CYS A 163 6.60 -6.98 3.16
CA CYS A 163 5.25 -7.54 3.24
C CYS A 163 4.88 -8.49 2.09
N GLY A 164 5.81 -8.80 1.19
CA GLY A 164 5.59 -9.74 0.08
C GLY A 164 4.63 -9.25 -1.02
N ALA A 165 4.09 -8.04 -0.91
CA ALA A 165 3.18 -7.50 -1.92
C ALA A 165 3.95 -7.05 -3.18
N PRO A 166 3.32 -7.12 -4.37
CA PRO A 166 3.94 -6.65 -5.61
C PRO A 166 4.14 -5.13 -5.61
N PRO A 167 5.05 -4.61 -6.46
CA PRO A 167 5.23 -3.18 -6.64
C PRO A 167 4.03 -2.55 -7.36
N VAL A 168 3.68 -1.32 -6.98
CA VAL A 168 2.71 -0.50 -7.73
C VAL A 168 3.38 0.28 -8.87
N ALA A 169 4.66 0.63 -8.68
CA ALA A 169 5.43 1.41 -9.62
C ALA A 169 6.94 1.19 -9.37
N SER A 170 7.74 1.59 -10.35
CA SER A 170 9.18 1.78 -10.18
C SER A 170 9.54 3.24 -10.43
N ALA A 171 10.39 3.82 -9.57
CA ALA A 171 10.96 5.14 -9.78
C ALA A 171 12.46 5.03 -10.04
N VAL A 172 12.97 5.98 -10.82
CA VAL A 172 14.41 6.17 -11.03
C VAL A 172 14.78 7.49 -10.38
N GLY A 173 15.78 7.47 -9.49
CA GLY A 173 16.16 8.58 -8.63
C GLY A 173 15.75 8.36 -7.17
N GLY A 174 16.63 8.75 -6.24
CA GLY A 174 16.40 8.71 -4.80
C GLY A 174 16.27 10.09 -4.16
N ALA A 175 16.12 10.14 -2.84
CA ALA A 175 15.87 11.36 -2.06
C ALA A 175 17.10 12.28 -1.89
N GLY A 176 18.10 12.20 -2.79
CA GLY A 176 19.32 13.00 -2.77
C GLY A 176 20.20 12.78 -4.01
N ASP A 177 21.20 13.64 -4.20
CA ASP A 177 22.09 13.65 -5.38
C ASP A 177 22.94 12.37 -5.54
N ALA A 178 23.21 11.64 -4.45
CA ALA A 178 24.00 10.41 -4.45
C ALA A 178 23.27 9.20 -5.08
N ASP A 179 21.93 9.24 -5.16
CA ASP A 179 21.10 8.17 -5.73
C ASP A 179 20.66 8.49 -7.17
N SER A 180 21.35 9.44 -7.83
CA SER A 180 21.06 9.85 -9.20
C SER A 180 21.29 8.68 -10.17
N GLY A 181 20.21 7.94 -10.41
CA GLY A 181 20.15 6.86 -11.41
C GLY A 181 19.90 5.46 -10.87
N LEU A 182 19.80 5.27 -9.55
CA LEU A 182 19.29 4.03 -8.96
C LEU A 182 17.80 3.89 -9.24
N ARG A 183 17.34 2.64 -9.37
CA ARG A 183 15.93 2.30 -9.55
C ARG A 183 15.41 1.62 -8.29
N TYR A 184 14.26 2.10 -7.83
CA TYR A 184 13.54 1.52 -6.70
C TYR A 184 12.16 1.07 -7.14
N LEU A 185 11.73 -0.05 -6.59
CA LEU A 185 10.35 -0.53 -6.65
C LEU A 185 9.62 -0.03 -5.40
N HIS A 186 8.37 0.40 -5.58
CA HIS A 186 7.52 0.89 -4.48
C HIS A 186 6.41 -0.10 -4.20
N CYS A 187 6.29 -0.55 -2.95
CA CYS A 187 5.29 -1.54 -2.55
C CYS A 187 3.86 -0.98 -2.67
N ALA A 188 2.95 -1.76 -3.26
CA ALA A 188 1.53 -1.39 -3.37
C ALA A 188 0.79 -1.37 -2.01
N LEU A 189 1.32 -2.04 -0.99
CA LEU A 189 0.68 -2.21 0.32
C LEU A 189 1.35 -1.38 1.42
N CYS A 190 2.60 -1.67 1.76
CA CYS A 190 3.27 -1.03 2.90
C CYS A 190 4.07 0.24 2.57
N GLY A 191 4.13 0.62 1.29
CA GLY A 191 4.88 1.80 0.84
C GLY A 191 6.40 1.71 0.99
N SER A 192 6.95 0.54 1.36
CA SER A 192 8.40 0.32 1.40
C SER A 192 9.01 0.36 0.00
N GLU A 193 10.26 0.79 -0.06
CA GLU A 193 11.05 0.90 -1.28
C GLU A 193 12.20 -0.11 -1.23
N TRP A 194 12.49 -0.76 -2.36
CA TRP A 194 13.66 -1.63 -2.48
C TRP A 194 14.34 -1.47 -3.82
N HIS A 195 15.66 -1.61 -3.83
CA HIS A 195 16.47 -1.48 -5.03
C HIS A 195 16.15 -2.59 -6.03
N ALA A 196 16.09 -2.22 -7.31
CA ALA A 196 16.03 -3.16 -8.43
C ALA A 196 17.02 -2.72 -9.51
N VAL A 197 17.58 -3.68 -10.24
CA VAL A 197 18.49 -3.38 -11.34
C VAL A 197 17.74 -2.59 -12.42
N ARG A 198 18.38 -1.51 -12.91
CA ARG A 198 17.73 -0.52 -13.77
C ARG A 198 17.28 -1.11 -15.11
N ALA A 199 18.13 -1.89 -15.76
CA ALA A 199 17.88 -2.52 -17.05
C ALA A 199 17.40 -3.98 -16.90
N GLN A 200 16.48 -4.22 -15.97
CA GLN A 200 15.94 -5.56 -15.71
C GLN A 200 14.40 -5.52 -15.58
N CYS A 201 13.72 -6.50 -16.17
CA CYS A 201 12.29 -6.69 -15.97
C CYS A 201 12.02 -6.97 -14.49
N SER A 202 11.11 -6.21 -13.86
CA SER A 202 10.78 -6.38 -12.44
C SER A 202 9.94 -7.63 -12.14
N GLN A 203 9.66 -8.47 -13.13
CA GLN A 203 8.80 -9.65 -12.99
C GLN A 203 9.51 -10.95 -13.39
N CYS A 204 10.14 -10.99 -14.57
CA CYS A 204 10.79 -12.19 -15.10
C CYS A 204 12.32 -12.10 -15.08
N ASP A 205 12.89 -11.04 -14.50
CA ASP A 205 14.33 -10.82 -14.38
C ASP A 205 15.11 -10.75 -15.71
N ASN A 206 14.42 -10.68 -16.86
CA ASN A 206 15.04 -10.49 -18.16
C ASN A 206 15.67 -9.10 -18.31
N ASP A 207 16.92 -9.06 -18.77
CA ASP A 207 17.72 -7.86 -18.97
C ASP A 207 17.93 -7.48 -20.44
N LYS A 208 17.35 -8.26 -21.38
CA LYS A 208 17.52 -8.06 -22.82
C LYS A 208 16.25 -7.55 -23.50
N GLY A 209 16.43 -6.65 -24.48
CA GLY A 209 15.33 -6.20 -25.33
C GLY A 209 14.24 -5.40 -24.61
N LEU A 210 14.55 -4.79 -23.46
CA LEU A 210 13.65 -3.89 -22.76
C LEU A 210 13.51 -2.59 -23.57
N VAL A 211 12.26 -2.16 -23.76
CA VAL A 211 11.91 -0.92 -24.50
C VAL A 211 11.15 0.01 -23.56
N TYR A 212 11.47 1.30 -23.60
CA TYR A 212 10.80 2.34 -22.82
C TYR A 212 9.85 3.13 -23.73
N PHE A 213 8.55 3.08 -23.43
CA PHE A 213 7.53 3.86 -24.12
C PHE A 213 7.40 5.24 -23.46
N ALA A 214 7.30 6.28 -24.27
CA ALA A 214 7.07 7.66 -23.85
C ALA A 214 5.59 8.05 -24.02
#